data_AF-A0A6I7PUK4-F1
#
_entry.id   AF-A0A6I7PUK4-F1
#
_cell.length_a   1.000
_cell.length_b   1.000
_cell.length_c   1.000
_cell.angle_alpha   90.00
_cell.angle_beta   90.00
_cell.angle_gamma   90.00
#
_symmetry.space_group_name_H-M   'P 1'
#
loop_
_entity.id
_entity.type
_entity.pdbx_description
1 polymer ?
#
loop_
_entity_poly.entity_id
_entity_poly.type
_entity_poly.pdbx_seq_one_letter_code
_entity_poly.pdbx_strand_id
1 'polypeptide(L)'
;MKSFWLYVLLFCVIGSAESFAAQAIFEAWSLSPLSRALRHPQEGARVENKSLIVRSRYEDHSVLVKQEATRELTCRFLHSFLYGRHRLRSSSPALLPQRAFDRFSQVESIEFEFFTSLLSNEPTSPYWDIRPSLPPEAVRPDSSLRVEWTRQEEVISYLQLRISRQEWTSLASLLDRRPHYAFREFEQEACDAVFQFLPQLKSNFTAIRNALLQKN
;
A
#
# COMPACT_ATOMS: atom_id res chain seq x y z
N MET A 1 3.92 -15.03 43.40
CA MET A 1 4.41 -14.21 42.27
C MET A 1 4.98 -15.06 41.12
N LYS A 2 4.26 -16.10 40.64
CA LYS A 2 4.71 -16.97 39.52
C LYS A 2 3.84 -16.86 38.26
N SER A 3 2.65 -16.27 38.37
CA SER A 3 1.69 -16.22 37.27
C SER A 3 1.89 -15.02 36.32
N PHE A 4 2.62 -13.97 36.72
CA PHE A 4 2.75 -12.76 35.90
C PHE A 4 3.70 -12.93 34.70
N TRP A 5 4.76 -13.74 34.85
CA TRP A 5 5.74 -13.99 33.80
C TRP A 5 5.22 -14.90 32.67
N LEU A 6 4.23 -15.75 32.97
CA LEU A 6 3.63 -16.63 31.96
C LEU A 6 2.77 -15.84 30.96
N TYR A 7 2.10 -14.77 31.40
CA TYR A 7 1.27 -13.92 30.53
C TYR A 7 2.11 -13.05 29.60
N VAL A 8 3.22 -12.49 30.07
CA VAL A 8 4.08 -11.61 29.24
C VAL A 8 4.75 -12.40 28.11
N LEU A 9 5.19 -13.64 28.37
CA LEU A 9 5.75 -14.51 27.33
C LEU A 9 4.68 -15.00 26.33
N LEU A 10 3.45 -15.26 26.78
CA LEU A 10 2.36 -15.63 25.86
C LEU A 10 1.99 -14.48 24.90
N PHE A 11 1.91 -13.25 25.40
CA PHE A 11 1.57 -12.08 24.58
C PHE A 11 2.67 -11.72 23.56
N CYS A 12 3.96 -11.85 23.91
CA CYS A 12 5.05 -11.63 22.96
C CYS A 12 5.10 -12.70 21.86
N VAL A 13 4.85 -13.97 22.19
CA VAL A 13 4.86 -15.06 21.20
C VAL A 13 3.66 -14.99 20.25
N ILE A 14 2.46 -14.68 20.76
CA ILE A 14 1.25 -14.54 19.94
C ILE A 14 1.35 -13.33 19.00
N GLY A 15 1.80 -12.17 19.51
CA GLY A 15 2.01 -10.97 18.67
C GLY A 15 3.07 -11.19 17.59
N SER A 16 4.13 -11.99 17.87
CA SER A 16 5.13 -12.33 16.88
C SER A 16 4.60 -13.29 15.80
N ALA A 17 3.86 -14.34 16.16
CA ALA A 17 3.33 -15.31 15.21
C ALA A 17 2.30 -14.70 14.26
N GLU A 18 1.43 -13.80 14.75
CA GLU A 18 0.48 -13.06 13.92
C GLU A 18 1.23 -12.11 12.97
N SER A 19 2.29 -11.45 13.43
CA SER A 19 3.12 -10.59 12.58
C SER A 19 3.87 -11.36 11.49
N PHE A 20 4.39 -12.55 11.80
CA PHE A 20 5.06 -13.43 10.82
C PHE A 20 4.08 -14.03 9.81
N ALA A 21 2.88 -14.44 10.25
CA ALA A 21 1.83 -14.92 9.36
C ALA A 21 1.28 -13.81 8.45
N ALA A 22 1.12 -12.60 8.99
CA ALA A 22 0.73 -11.41 8.22
C ALA A 22 1.81 -11.05 7.19
N GLN A 23 3.08 -11.24 7.52
CA GLN A 23 4.20 -11.00 6.61
C GLN A 23 4.22 -12.01 5.44
N ALA A 24 3.98 -13.30 5.69
CA ALA A 24 3.94 -14.31 4.63
C ALA A 24 2.76 -14.09 3.65
N ILE A 25 1.63 -13.60 4.17
CA ILE A 25 0.47 -13.24 3.36
C ILE A 25 0.68 -11.91 2.65
N PHE A 26 1.33 -10.94 3.30
CA PHE A 26 1.77 -9.71 2.64
C PHE A 26 2.70 -10.02 1.48
N GLU A 27 3.66 -10.93 1.66
CA GLU A 27 4.55 -11.33 0.58
C GLU A 27 3.79 -11.87 -0.62
N ALA A 28 2.61 -12.47 -0.44
CA ALA A 28 1.77 -12.92 -1.54
C ALA A 28 1.17 -11.75 -2.34
N TRP A 29 0.72 -10.69 -1.66
CA TRP A 29 0.13 -9.47 -2.28
C TRP A 29 1.14 -8.38 -2.66
N SER A 30 2.33 -8.39 -2.08
CA SER A 30 3.31 -7.31 -2.24
C SER A 30 3.62 -7.09 -3.72
N LEU A 31 3.37 -5.87 -4.19
CA LEU A 31 3.69 -5.46 -5.55
C LEU A 31 5.17 -5.08 -5.70
N SER A 32 5.88 -4.72 -4.64
CA SER A 32 7.31 -4.42 -4.71
C SER A 32 8.17 -5.66 -4.96
N PRO A 33 9.39 -5.51 -5.51
CA PRO A 33 10.35 -6.61 -5.60
C PRO A 33 10.54 -7.28 -4.22
N LEU A 34 10.88 -8.57 -4.22
CA LEU A 34 11.07 -9.35 -2.99
C LEU A 34 12.08 -8.71 -2.03
N SER A 35 13.00 -7.88 -2.54
CA SER A 35 13.93 -7.11 -1.72
C SER A 35 13.20 -6.10 -0.84
N ARG A 36 13.22 -6.34 0.47
CA ARG A 36 12.67 -5.44 1.50
C ARG A 36 13.26 -4.02 1.43
N ALA A 37 14.52 -3.89 1.00
CA ALA A 37 15.21 -2.61 0.89
C ALA A 37 14.62 -1.69 -0.20
N LEU A 38 13.86 -2.24 -1.15
CA LEU A 38 13.22 -1.50 -2.24
C LEU A 38 11.73 -1.24 -1.99
N ARG A 39 11.20 -1.71 -0.85
CA ARG A 39 9.79 -1.49 -0.48
C ARG A 39 9.62 -0.11 0.11
N HIS A 40 8.55 0.57 -0.26
CA HIS A 40 8.19 1.80 0.39
C HIS A 40 7.73 1.50 1.84
N PRO A 41 8.06 2.34 2.85
CA PRO A 41 7.79 2.02 4.26
C PRO A 41 6.32 1.78 4.61
N GLN A 42 5.40 2.39 3.86
CA GLN A 42 3.96 2.19 4.03
C GLN A 42 3.40 0.95 3.30
N GLU A 43 4.21 0.22 2.53
CA GLU A 43 3.79 -1.06 1.98
C GLU A 43 3.83 -2.13 3.06
N GLY A 44 2.78 -2.94 3.15
CA GLY A 44 2.66 -3.98 4.16
C GLY A 44 1.30 -4.63 4.18
N ALA A 45 1.18 -5.71 4.95
CA ALA A 45 -0.10 -6.17 5.44
C ALA A 45 -0.10 -6.22 6.95
N ARG A 46 -1.22 -5.84 7.55
CA ARG A 46 -1.43 -5.87 9.00
C ARG A 46 -2.88 -6.19 9.32
N VAL A 47 -3.12 -6.84 10.45
CA VAL A 47 -4.48 -7.07 10.95
C VAL A 47 -4.83 -5.95 11.93
N GLU A 48 -5.94 -5.27 11.66
CA GLU A 48 -6.44 -4.16 12.47
C GLU A 48 -7.97 -4.27 12.53
N ASN A 49 -8.56 -4.27 13.74
CA ASN A 49 -10.02 -4.34 13.93
C ASN A 49 -10.69 -5.45 13.11
N LYS A 50 -10.14 -6.69 13.19
CA LYS A 50 -10.59 -7.87 12.42
C LYS A 50 -10.54 -7.70 10.89
N SER A 51 -9.81 -6.70 10.40
CA SER A 51 -9.60 -6.48 8.97
C SER A 51 -8.14 -6.69 8.62
N LEU A 52 -7.87 -7.43 7.55
CA LEU A 52 -6.52 -7.51 6.99
C LEU A 52 -6.34 -6.32 6.03
N ILE A 53 -5.58 -5.33 6.45
CA ILE A 53 -5.24 -4.16 5.63
C ILE A 53 -3.98 -4.49 4.85
N VAL A 54 -4.04 -4.34 3.54
CA VAL A 54 -2.94 -4.58 2.59
C VAL A 54 -2.73 -3.31 1.79
N ARG A 55 -1.55 -2.71 1.93
CA ARG A 55 -1.17 -1.48 1.22
C ARG A 55 -0.04 -1.77 0.27
N SER A 56 -0.18 -1.33 -0.98
CA SER A 56 0.87 -1.48 -1.97
C SER A 56 1.09 -0.22 -2.78
N ARG A 57 2.37 0.11 -3.01
CA ARG A 57 2.75 1.20 -3.88
C ARG A 57 2.57 0.74 -5.33
N TYR A 58 1.86 1.52 -6.11
CA TYR A 58 1.77 1.31 -7.56
C TYR A 58 1.87 2.66 -8.26
N GLU A 59 2.82 2.74 -9.19
CA GLU A 59 3.08 3.95 -9.96
C GLU A 59 2.64 3.70 -11.39
N ASP A 60 1.41 4.09 -11.69
CA ASP A 60 0.94 4.16 -13.05
C ASP A 60 1.10 5.59 -13.55
N HIS A 61 1.65 5.77 -14.74
CA HIS A 61 1.77 7.12 -15.32
C HIS A 61 0.40 7.79 -15.48
N SER A 62 -0.68 7.01 -15.64
CA SER A 62 -2.02 7.57 -15.71
C SER A 62 -2.50 8.16 -14.37
N VAL A 63 -1.99 7.69 -13.23
CA VAL A 63 -2.39 8.16 -11.89
C VAL A 63 -2.01 9.62 -11.66
N LEU A 64 -0.92 10.09 -12.28
CA LEU A 64 -0.45 11.48 -12.16
C LEU A 64 -1.05 12.43 -13.19
N VAL A 65 -1.66 11.90 -14.25
CA VAL A 65 -2.12 12.68 -15.41
C VAL A 65 -3.65 12.70 -15.54
N LYS A 66 -4.33 11.62 -15.14
CA LYS A 66 -5.77 11.44 -15.35
C LYS A 66 -6.58 11.84 -14.12
N GLN A 67 -7.78 12.34 -14.37
CA GLN A 67 -8.71 12.80 -13.34
C GLN A 67 -9.59 11.66 -12.78
N GLU A 68 -9.52 10.48 -13.39
CA GLU A 68 -10.28 9.28 -13.02
C GLU A 68 -9.49 8.00 -13.31
N ALA A 69 -9.89 6.90 -12.67
CA ALA A 69 -9.32 5.59 -12.93
C ALA A 69 -9.69 5.08 -14.33
N THR A 70 -8.68 4.69 -15.12
CA THR A 70 -8.96 4.00 -16.39
C THR A 70 -9.49 2.60 -16.15
N ARG A 71 -10.26 2.06 -17.10
CA ARG A 71 -10.66 0.65 -17.06
C ARG A 71 -9.46 -0.28 -16.89
N GLU A 72 -8.39 -0.04 -17.65
CA GLU A 72 -7.15 -0.83 -17.55
C GLU A 72 -6.56 -0.80 -16.14
N LEU A 73 -6.47 0.38 -15.51
CA LEU A 73 -5.94 0.54 -14.16
C LEU A 73 -6.82 -0.16 -13.12
N THR A 74 -8.14 -0.02 -13.24
CA THR A 74 -9.11 -0.73 -12.40
C THR A 74 -8.95 -2.25 -12.55
N CYS A 75 -8.82 -2.76 -13.77
CA CYS A 75 -8.59 -4.18 -14.01
C CYS A 75 -7.26 -4.66 -13.43
N ARG A 76 -6.18 -3.87 -13.53
CA ARG A 76 -4.87 -4.19 -12.93
C ARG A 76 -4.95 -4.25 -11.42
N PHE A 77 -5.69 -3.32 -10.81
CA PHE A 77 -5.95 -3.29 -9.37
C PHE A 77 -6.70 -4.57 -8.94
N LEU A 78 -7.80 -4.91 -9.59
CA LEU A 78 -8.58 -6.11 -9.29
C LEU A 78 -7.79 -7.40 -9.51
N HIS A 79 -7.02 -7.48 -10.61
CA HIS A 79 -6.16 -8.62 -10.89
C HIS A 79 -5.09 -8.79 -9.80
N SER A 80 -4.47 -7.69 -9.38
CA SER A 80 -3.48 -7.69 -8.29
C SER A 80 -4.10 -8.09 -6.95
N PHE A 81 -5.33 -7.67 -6.67
CA PHE A 81 -6.07 -8.07 -5.47
C PHE A 81 -6.33 -9.60 -5.46
N LEU A 82 -6.71 -10.18 -6.60
CA LEU A 82 -7.06 -11.60 -6.68
C LEU A 82 -5.83 -12.52 -6.73
N TYR A 83 -4.82 -12.14 -7.52
CA TYR A 83 -3.70 -13.01 -7.93
C TYR A 83 -2.31 -12.49 -7.50
N GLY A 84 -2.20 -11.23 -7.07
CA GLY A 84 -0.92 -10.58 -6.80
C GLY A 84 -0.15 -10.24 -8.10
N ARG A 85 1.06 -9.67 -7.98
CA ARG A 85 1.84 -9.16 -9.13
C ARG A 85 2.65 -10.21 -9.91
N HIS A 86 2.90 -11.40 -9.33
CA HIS A 86 3.98 -12.26 -9.82
C HIS A 86 3.49 -13.37 -10.77
N ARG A 87 4.12 -13.46 -11.95
CA ARG A 87 3.96 -14.57 -12.92
C ARG A 87 4.16 -15.99 -12.34
N LEU A 88 4.82 -16.10 -11.18
CA LEU A 88 5.10 -17.38 -10.51
C LEU A 88 4.15 -17.65 -9.33
N ARG A 89 3.40 -16.64 -8.86
CA ARG A 89 2.44 -16.79 -7.74
C ARG A 89 1.05 -17.19 -8.23
N SER A 90 0.80 -17.01 -9.53
CA SER A 90 -0.27 -17.61 -10.32
C SER A 90 -0.06 -19.12 -10.61
N SER A 91 0.64 -19.85 -9.73
CA SER A 91 0.65 -21.31 -9.70
C SER A 91 -0.12 -21.87 -8.49
N SER A 92 -0.60 -21.00 -7.61
CA SER A 92 -1.44 -21.38 -6.48
C SER A 92 -2.88 -21.64 -6.94
N PRO A 93 -3.44 -22.84 -6.72
CA PRO A 93 -4.85 -23.08 -7.03
C PRO A 93 -5.81 -22.18 -6.23
N ALA A 94 -5.37 -21.64 -5.08
CA ALA A 94 -6.17 -20.75 -4.25
C ALA A 94 -5.86 -19.27 -4.50
N LEU A 95 -6.91 -18.48 -4.72
CA LEU A 95 -6.87 -17.02 -4.81
C LEU A 95 -6.36 -16.40 -3.50
N LEU A 96 -5.71 -15.25 -3.59
CA LEU A 96 -5.09 -14.62 -2.42
C LEU A 96 -6.08 -14.28 -1.29
N PRO A 97 -7.30 -13.75 -1.58
CA PRO A 97 -8.27 -13.48 -0.53
C PRO A 97 -8.71 -14.76 0.21
N GLN A 98 -8.92 -15.86 -0.53
CA GLN A 98 -9.24 -17.16 0.07
C GLN A 98 -8.16 -17.60 1.05
N ARG A 99 -6.89 -17.55 0.62
CA ARG A 99 -5.74 -17.92 1.46
C ARG A 99 -5.68 -17.09 2.75
N ALA A 100 -6.00 -15.80 2.67
CA ALA A 100 -5.99 -14.95 3.85
C ALA A 100 -7.13 -15.29 4.81
N PHE A 101 -8.34 -15.50 4.30
CA PHE A 101 -9.48 -15.92 5.13
C PHE A 101 -9.26 -17.31 5.75
N ASP A 102 -8.63 -18.24 5.04
CA ASP A 102 -8.32 -19.57 5.58
C ASP A 102 -7.25 -19.49 6.68
N ARG A 103 -6.28 -18.58 6.54
CA ARG A 103 -5.18 -18.42 7.50
C ARG A 103 -5.58 -17.64 8.75
N PHE A 104 -6.43 -16.64 8.61
CA PHE A 104 -6.85 -15.76 9.70
C PHE A 104 -8.35 -15.92 9.98
N SER A 105 -8.67 -16.84 10.89
CA SER A 105 -10.07 -17.09 11.28
C SER A 105 -10.74 -15.88 11.93
N GLN A 106 -9.95 -15.02 12.58
CA GLN A 106 -10.41 -13.77 13.21
C GLN A 106 -10.67 -12.63 12.22
N VAL A 107 -10.20 -12.76 10.97
CA VAL A 107 -10.39 -11.73 9.94
C VAL A 107 -11.76 -11.88 9.29
N GLU A 108 -12.53 -10.79 9.35
CA GLU A 108 -13.88 -10.67 8.81
C GLU A 108 -13.89 -9.94 7.46
N SER A 109 -12.89 -9.08 7.19
CA SER A 109 -12.74 -8.40 5.90
C SER A 109 -11.28 -8.17 5.49
N ILE A 110 -11.06 -7.98 4.20
CA ILE A 110 -9.78 -7.56 3.63
C ILE A 110 -9.97 -6.17 3.05
N GLU A 111 -9.04 -5.27 3.36
CA GLU A 111 -8.94 -3.94 2.77
C GLU A 111 -7.65 -3.89 1.95
N PHE A 112 -7.78 -3.63 0.66
CA PHE A 112 -6.68 -3.59 -0.28
C PHE A 112 -6.57 -2.19 -0.88
N GLU A 113 -5.37 -1.61 -0.84
CA GLU A 113 -5.15 -0.23 -1.25
C GLU A 113 -3.94 -0.10 -2.18
N PHE A 114 -4.14 0.62 -3.27
CA PHE A 114 -3.05 1.23 -4.01
C PHE A 114 -2.84 2.66 -3.53
N PHE A 115 -1.57 2.98 -3.30
CA PHE A 115 -1.14 4.34 -3.01
C PHE A 115 0.02 4.77 -3.89
N THR A 116 0.15 6.08 -4.03
CA THR A 116 1.30 6.75 -4.63
C THR A 116 1.96 7.68 -3.60
N SER A 117 3.20 8.07 -3.84
CA SER A 117 3.96 9.01 -3.01
C SER A 117 4.35 10.22 -3.85
N LEU A 118 3.92 11.41 -3.43
CA LEU A 118 4.31 12.68 -4.04
C LEU A 118 5.42 13.31 -3.22
N LEU A 119 6.46 13.76 -3.89
CA LEU A 119 7.66 14.30 -3.27
C LEU A 119 7.74 15.80 -3.58
N SER A 120 7.89 16.62 -2.55
CA SER A 120 8.21 18.05 -2.67
C SER A 120 9.56 18.33 -2.01
N ASN A 121 10.29 19.28 -2.59
CA ASN A 121 11.47 19.85 -1.96
C ASN A 121 11.08 21.24 -1.47
N GLU A 122 11.13 21.45 -0.16
CA GLU A 122 10.86 22.75 0.44
C GLU A 122 12.15 23.31 1.06
N PRO A 123 12.52 24.56 0.74
CA PRO A 123 13.64 25.20 1.39
C PRO A 123 13.24 25.54 2.83
N THR A 124 14.14 25.28 3.78
CA THR A 124 14.01 25.83 5.13
C THR A 124 14.18 27.35 5.08
N SER A 125 13.69 28.06 6.11
CA SER A 125 14.04 29.48 6.26
C SER A 125 15.56 29.64 6.26
N PRO A 126 16.11 30.62 5.50
CA PRO A 126 17.54 30.84 5.47
C PRO A 126 18.08 31.08 6.88
N TYR A 127 19.18 30.43 7.22
CA TYR A 127 19.84 30.61 8.51
C TYR A 127 21.35 30.81 8.31
N TRP A 128 21.96 31.54 9.23
CA TRP A 128 23.40 31.68 9.28
C TRP A 128 23.99 30.49 10.02
N ASP A 129 24.90 29.74 9.39
CA ASP A 129 25.64 28.68 10.08
C ASP A 129 26.47 29.23 11.25
N ILE A 130 27.03 30.43 11.05
CA ILE A 130 27.64 31.27 12.06
C ILE A 130 27.11 32.68 11.84
N ARG A 131 26.36 33.22 12.83
CA ARG A 131 25.83 34.59 12.75
C ARG A 131 26.99 35.61 12.67
N PRO A 132 26.97 36.54 11.70
CA PRO A 132 27.92 37.64 11.68
C PRO A 132 27.79 38.48 12.95
N SER A 133 28.90 38.75 13.64
CA SER A 133 28.93 39.69 14.76
C SER A 133 28.93 41.13 14.25
N LEU A 134 28.19 42.02 14.93
CA LEU A 134 28.33 43.48 14.82
C LEU A 134 29.18 43.96 16.00
N PRO A 135 30.24 44.79 15.83
CA PRO A 135 30.67 45.49 14.61
C PRO A 135 31.48 44.62 13.63
N PRO A 136 31.70 45.05 12.37
CA PRO A 136 32.14 44.21 11.24
C PRO A 136 33.58 43.69 11.30
N GLU A 137 34.32 43.91 12.40
CA GLU A 137 35.78 43.74 12.45
C GLU A 137 36.25 42.27 12.45
N ALA A 138 35.34 41.31 12.38
CA ALA A 138 35.69 39.92 12.11
C ALA A 138 34.52 39.17 11.47
N VAL A 139 34.12 39.54 10.24
CA VAL A 139 33.40 38.57 9.40
C VAL A 139 34.36 37.43 9.16
N ARG A 140 34.23 36.36 9.96
CA ARG A 140 35.03 35.16 9.72
C ARG A 140 34.72 34.67 8.30
N PRO A 141 35.74 34.36 7.48
CA PRO A 141 35.56 33.99 6.08
C PRO A 141 34.79 32.67 5.88
N ASP A 142 34.37 32.01 6.95
CA ASP A 142 33.59 30.77 6.98
C ASP A 142 32.08 30.99 7.26
N SER A 143 31.60 32.23 7.46
CA SER A 143 30.18 32.52 7.63
C SER A 143 29.45 32.47 6.28
N SER A 144 28.45 31.58 6.16
CA SER A 144 27.63 31.45 4.96
C SER A 144 26.14 31.39 5.30
N LEU A 145 25.33 32.11 4.54
CA LEU A 145 23.88 31.96 4.61
C LEU A 145 23.51 30.61 3.97
N ARG A 146 22.94 29.71 4.76
CA ARG A 146 22.54 28.38 4.32
C ARG A 146 21.04 28.29 4.11
N VAL A 147 20.67 27.47 3.13
CA VAL A 147 19.31 27.01 2.88
C VAL A 147 19.38 25.49 2.80
N GLU A 148 18.76 24.81 3.75
CA GLU A 148 18.60 23.37 3.68
C GLU A 148 17.36 23.04 2.85
N TRP A 149 17.46 22.03 2.00
CA TRP A 149 16.33 21.52 1.26
C TRP A 149 15.82 20.28 1.97
N THR A 150 14.61 20.38 2.51
CA THR A 150 13.94 19.22 3.11
C THR A 150 13.04 18.57 2.08
N ARG A 151 13.15 17.25 1.97
CA ARG A 151 12.27 16.45 1.12
C ARG A 151 11.07 16.02 1.96
N GLN A 152 9.89 16.48 1.58
CA GLN A 152 8.63 16.04 2.16
C GLN A 152 7.99 14.99 1.25
N GLU A 153 7.50 13.91 1.85
CA GLU A 153 6.79 12.84 1.18
C GLU A 153 5.34 12.82 1.65
N GLU A 154 4.42 12.92 0.68
CA GLU A 154 3.00 12.81 0.90
C GLU A 154 2.49 11.53 0.26
N VAL A 155 1.88 10.65 1.06
CA VAL A 155 1.38 9.36 0.59
C VAL A 155 -0.13 9.40 0.43
N ILE A 156 -0.60 9.12 -0.78
CA ILE A 156 -2.01 9.26 -1.16
C ILE A 156 -2.52 7.91 -1.68
N SER A 157 -3.46 7.31 -0.96
CA SER A 157 -4.23 6.16 -1.43
C SER A 157 -5.23 6.61 -2.50
N TYR A 158 -5.30 5.90 -3.63
CA TYR A 158 -6.07 6.34 -4.80
C TYR A 158 -6.99 5.28 -5.41
N LEU A 159 -6.76 3.99 -5.15
CA LEU A 159 -7.72 2.92 -5.38
C LEU A 159 -7.79 2.08 -4.12
N GLN A 160 -8.99 1.87 -3.60
CA GLN A 160 -9.22 1.11 -2.37
C GLN A 160 -10.40 0.18 -2.55
N LEU A 161 -10.27 -1.04 -2.06
CA LEU A 161 -11.32 -2.02 -2.06
C LEU A 161 -11.39 -2.69 -0.70
N ARG A 162 -12.60 -2.77 -0.15
CA ARG A 162 -12.88 -3.60 1.01
C ARG A 162 -13.84 -4.71 0.62
N ILE A 163 -13.53 -5.93 1.04
CA ILE A 163 -14.39 -7.09 0.85
C ILE A 163 -14.49 -7.91 2.14
N SER A 164 -15.71 -8.26 2.53
CA SER A 164 -15.99 -9.15 3.64
C SER A 164 -15.85 -10.62 3.24
N ARG A 165 -15.75 -11.52 4.22
CA ARG A 165 -15.75 -12.96 3.99
C ARG A 165 -17.02 -13.43 3.24
N GLN A 166 -18.17 -12.84 3.53
CA GLN A 166 -19.44 -13.17 2.89
C GLN A 166 -19.44 -12.76 1.40
N GLU A 167 -19.05 -11.53 1.09
CA GLU A 167 -18.93 -11.03 -0.29
C GLU A 167 -17.90 -11.85 -1.08
N TRP A 168 -16.77 -12.20 -0.45
CA TRP A 168 -15.75 -13.03 -1.05
C TRP A 168 -16.28 -14.41 -1.43
N THR A 169 -17.09 -15.04 -0.59
CA THR A 169 -17.65 -16.38 -0.89
C THR A 169 -18.48 -16.34 -2.18
N SER A 170 -19.28 -15.28 -2.37
CA SER A 170 -20.05 -15.07 -3.60
C SER A 170 -19.14 -14.87 -4.82
N LEU A 171 -18.12 -14.01 -4.70
CA LEU A 171 -17.19 -13.74 -5.80
C LEU A 171 -16.32 -14.97 -6.16
N ALA A 172 -15.88 -15.72 -5.16
CA ALA A 172 -15.06 -16.92 -5.35
C ALA A 172 -15.79 -17.96 -6.21
N SER A 173 -17.10 -18.14 -6.00
CA SER A 173 -17.92 -19.07 -6.79
C SER A 173 -17.98 -18.70 -8.29
N LEU A 174 -17.88 -17.41 -8.62
CA LEU A 174 -17.82 -16.92 -10.00
C LEU A 174 -16.44 -17.19 -10.63
N LEU A 175 -15.37 -17.10 -9.83
CA LEU A 175 -13.99 -17.29 -10.29
C LEU A 175 -13.58 -18.77 -10.37
N ASP A 176 -14.30 -19.68 -9.70
CA ASP A 176 -13.99 -21.12 -9.60
C ASP A 176 -13.97 -21.87 -10.95
N ARG A 177 -14.44 -21.22 -12.03
CA ARG A 177 -14.42 -21.80 -13.38
C ARG A 177 -13.02 -21.85 -14.02
N ARG A 178 -12.05 -21.05 -13.53
CA ARG A 178 -10.64 -21.11 -13.96
C ARG A 178 -9.71 -20.67 -12.81
N PRO A 179 -8.70 -21.49 -12.43
CA PRO A 179 -7.83 -21.18 -11.30
C PRO A 179 -6.90 -19.99 -11.55
N HIS A 180 -6.62 -19.68 -12.82
CA HIS A 180 -5.67 -18.64 -13.22
C HIS A 180 -6.13 -17.89 -14.46
N TYR A 181 -6.10 -16.56 -14.37
CA TYR A 181 -6.19 -15.67 -15.52
C TYR A 181 -4.88 -14.90 -15.67
N ALA A 182 -4.27 -14.96 -16.85
CA ALA A 182 -3.27 -13.95 -17.21
C ALA A 182 -3.95 -12.57 -17.24
N PHE A 183 -3.22 -11.49 -16.98
CA PHE A 183 -3.83 -10.16 -16.91
C PHE A 183 -4.65 -9.80 -18.17
N ARG A 184 -4.14 -10.13 -19.37
CA ARG A 184 -4.85 -9.87 -20.64
C ARG A 184 -6.16 -10.63 -20.75
N GLU A 185 -6.19 -11.89 -20.34
CA GLU A 185 -7.41 -12.71 -20.35
C GLU A 185 -8.39 -12.20 -19.29
N PHE A 186 -7.91 -11.89 -18.09
CA PHE A 186 -8.71 -11.30 -17.02
C PHE A 186 -9.38 -10.00 -17.48
N GLU A 187 -8.61 -9.10 -18.10
CA GLU A 187 -9.06 -7.81 -18.63
C GLU A 187 -10.19 -7.96 -19.66
N GLN A 188 -10.17 -9.03 -20.45
CA GLN A 188 -11.15 -9.27 -21.52
C GLN A 188 -12.38 -10.05 -21.06
N GLU A 189 -12.20 -11.07 -20.21
CA GLU A 189 -13.24 -12.06 -19.93
C GLU A 189 -13.90 -11.90 -18.55
N ALA A 190 -13.21 -11.33 -17.56
CA ALA A 190 -13.64 -11.40 -16.16
C ALA A 190 -13.73 -10.05 -15.46
N CYS A 191 -12.91 -9.06 -15.86
CA CYS A 191 -12.77 -7.80 -15.12
C CYS A 191 -14.11 -7.08 -14.90
N ASP A 192 -14.95 -6.93 -15.93
CA ASP A 192 -16.22 -6.21 -15.82
C ASP A 192 -17.21 -6.95 -14.91
N ALA A 193 -17.25 -8.29 -15.00
CA ALA A 193 -18.06 -9.11 -14.10
C ALA A 193 -17.59 -8.95 -12.65
N VAL A 194 -16.29 -9.12 -12.39
CA VAL A 194 -15.70 -8.95 -11.04
C VAL A 194 -15.98 -7.55 -10.49
N PHE A 195 -15.85 -6.52 -11.33
CA PHE A 195 -16.12 -5.14 -10.95
C PHE A 195 -17.57 -4.93 -10.48
N GLN A 196 -18.55 -5.56 -11.12
CA GLN A 196 -19.95 -5.50 -10.70
C GLN A 196 -20.19 -6.08 -9.30
N PHE A 197 -19.38 -7.05 -8.87
CA PHE A 197 -19.45 -7.64 -7.53
C PHE A 197 -18.72 -6.83 -6.46
N LEU A 198 -18.05 -5.74 -6.83
CA LEU A 198 -17.21 -4.94 -5.93
C LEU A 198 -17.61 -3.45 -5.94
N PRO A 199 -18.87 -3.12 -5.57
CA PRO A 199 -19.36 -1.73 -5.57
C PRO A 199 -18.61 -0.84 -4.56
N GLN A 200 -17.87 -1.44 -3.62
CA GLN A 200 -17.08 -0.73 -2.61
C GLN A 200 -15.72 -0.25 -3.14
N LEU A 201 -15.41 -0.42 -4.43
CA LEU A 201 -14.20 0.15 -5.02
C LEU A 201 -14.28 1.67 -4.99
N LYS A 202 -13.44 2.29 -4.15
CA LYS A 202 -13.30 3.74 -4.05
C LYS A 202 -12.12 4.20 -4.89
N SER A 203 -12.29 5.35 -5.54
CA SER A 203 -11.21 6.04 -6.25
C SER A 203 -11.03 7.45 -5.69
N ASN A 204 -9.76 7.89 -5.57
CA ASN A 204 -9.41 9.19 -4.97
C ASN A 204 -8.38 9.96 -5.80
N PHE A 205 -8.57 9.99 -7.13
CA PHE A 205 -7.68 10.69 -8.06
C PHE A 205 -7.73 12.21 -7.88
N THR A 206 -8.84 12.74 -7.35
CA THR A 206 -8.97 14.16 -7.04
C THR A 206 -7.98 14.62 -5.96
N ALA A 207 -7.70 13.80 -4.94
CA ALA A 207 -6.72 14.14 -3.92
C ALA A 207 -5.31 14.27 -4.51
N ILE A 208 -4.92 13.35 -5.41
CA ILE A 208 -3.64 13.43 -6.12
C ILE A 208 -3.55 14.72 -6.93
N ARG A 209 -4.59 15.05 -7.69
CA ARG A 209 -4.63 16.30 -8.47
C ARG A 209 -4.46 17.52 -7.57
N ASN A 210 -5.21 17.59 -6.48
CA ASN A 210 -5.14 18.73 -5.56
C ASN A 210 -3.74 18.87 -4.95
N ALA A 211 -3.12 17.75 -4.56
CA ALA A 211 -1.75 17.74 -4.03
C ALA A 211 -0.71 18.16 -5.07
N LEU A 212 -0.89 17.78 -6.35
CA LEU A 212 -0.03 18.24 -7.45
C LEU A 212 -0.22 19.73 -7.75
N LEU A 213 -1.45 20.26 -7.68
CA LEU A 213 -1.74 21.68 -7.91
C LEU A 213 -1.18 22.59 -6.81
N GLN A 214 -1.12 22.13 -5.57
CA GLN A 214 -0.53 22.90 -4.46
C GLN A 214 1.00 22.99 -4.52
N LYS A 215 1.64 22.15 -5.34
CA LYS A 215 3.11 22.02 -5.44
C LYS A 215 3.70 22.67 -6.69
N ASN A 216 2.86 23.16 -7.61
CA ASN A 216 3.23 23.90 -8.82
C ASN A 216 2.89 25.39 -8.65
#